data_AF-A0A2I0FPY7-F1
#
_entry.id   AF-A0A2I0FPY7-F1
#
_cell.length_a   1.000
_cell.length_b   1.000
_cell.length_c   1.000
_cell.angle_alpha   90.00
_cell.angle_beta   90.00
_cell.angle_gamma   90.00
#
_symmetry.space_group_name_H-M   'P 1'
#
loop_
_entity.id
_entity.type
_entity.pdbx_description
1 polymer ?
#
loop_
_entity_poly.entity_id
_entity_poly.type
_entity_poly.pdbx_seq_one_letter_code
_entity_poly.pdbx_strand_id
1 'polypeptide(L)'
;GNSATAGALVSDEDQKDPAEYVQGIINGKPFRGWVGLTRLKTGDEVEIIADWQEDHYEVYAIALPQERIISVCPRCAWGRRAKLWLRIKYMFILILIILSLFSVAHFFLVNISSMVTFIH
;
A
#
# COMPACT_ATOMS: atom_id res chain seq x y z
N GLY A 1 -20.50 -17.85 11.49
CA GLY A 1 -20.34 -17.09 10.24
C GLY A 1 -21.62 -16.30 10.06
N ASN A 2 -21.51 -14.98 9.95
CA ASN A 2 -22.68 -14.13 9.77
C ASN A 2 -22.80 -13.82 8.28
N SER A 3 -23.88 -14.29 7.66
CA SER A 3 -24.17 -14.08 6.24
C SER A 3 -24.69 -12.67 5.99
N ALA A 4 -24.30 -12.06 4.89
CA ALA A 4 -24.62 -10.68 4.55
C ALA A 4 -25.03 -10.55 3.08
N THR A 5 -26.12 -9.83 2.82
CA THR A 5 -26.58 -9.54 1.46
C THR A 5 -25.99 -8.21 1.01
N ALA A 6 -24.92 -8.24 0.23
CA ALA A 6 -24.34 -7.04 -0.37
C ALA A 6 -25.14 -6.64 -1.63
N GLY A 7 -25.38 -5.34 -1.82
CA GLY A 7 -25.84 -4.78 -3.09
C GLY A 7 -24.76 -3.84 -3.61
N ALA A 8 -24.35 -3.99 -4.88
CA ALA A 8 -23.39 -3.11 -5.52
C ALA A 8 -24.13 -2.10 -6.40
N LEU A 9 -23.96 -0.79 -6.13
CA LEU A 9 -24.42 0.27 -7.02
C LEU A 9 -23.25 0.68 -7.91
N VAL A 10 -23.21 0.16 -9.13
CA VAL A 10 -22.22 0.53 -10.15
C VAL A 10 -22.56 1.92 -10.66
N SER A 11 -21.69 2.91 -10.41
CA SER A 11 -21.77 4.20 -11.08
C SER A 11 -20.87 4.16 -12.33
N ASP A 12 -21.50 4.01 -13.50
CA ASP A 12 -20.84 4.07 -14.81
C ASP A 12 -20.44 5.52 -15.11
N GLU A 13 -19.22 5.91 -14.72
CA GLU A 13 -18.56 7.10 -15.25
C GLU A 13 -17.13 6.77 -15.66
N ASP A 14 -16.98 6.68 -16.98
CA ASP A 14 -15.82 6.87 -17.84
C ASP A 14 -14.48 7.15 -17.12
N GLN A 15 -13.53 6.22 -17.28
CA GLN A 15 -12.10 6.40 -17.00
C GLN A 15 -11.74 6.75 -15.53
N LYS A 16 -12.07 5.87 -14.57
CA LYS A 16 -11.81 6.08 -13.14
C LYS A 16 -10.94 4.97 -12.55
N ASP A 17 -10.17 5.33 -11.52
CA ASP A 17 -9.28 4.46 -10.72
C ASP A 17 -9.71 2.99 -10.62
N PRO A 18 -8.79 2.01 -10.47
CA PRO A 18 -9.13 0.59 -10.25
C PRO A 18 -9.98 0.32 -8.99
N ALA A 19 -10.41 1.37 -8.28
CA ALA A 19 -11.19 1.36 -7.06
C ALA A 19 -12.65 1.72 -7.38
N GLU A 20 -13.55 0.81 -7.04
CA GLU A 20 -14.99 0.95 -7.13
C GLU A 20 -15.54 1.29 -5.73
N TYR A 21 -16.42 2.29 -5.64
CA TYR A 21 -17.07 2.64 -4.38
C TYR A 21 -18.30 1.76 -4.17
N VAL A 22 -18.30 0.98 -3.10
CA VAL A 22 -19.42 0.10 -2.73
C VAL A 22 -20.12 0.61 -1.49
N GLN A 23 -21.44 0.52 -1.48
CA GLN A 23 -22.28 0.87 -0.35
C GLN A 23 -23.43 -0.12 -0.22
N GLY A 24 -23.79 -0.48 1.01
CA GLY A 24 -24.88 -1.41 1.26
C GLY A 24 -25.22 -1.53 2.74
N ILE A 25 -25.97 -2.58 3.08
CA ILE A 25 -26.37 -2.88 4.45
C ILE A 25 -25.92 -4.31 4.78
N ILE A 26 -25.13 -4.45 5.85
CA ILE A 26 -24.72 -5.74 6.41
C ILE A 26 -25.30 -5.86 7.82
N ASN A 27 -26.07 -6.91 8.10
CA ASN A 27 -26.66 -7.14 9.41
C ASN A 27 -27.42 -5.91 9.98
N GLY A 28 -28.17 -5.21 9.11
CA GLY A 28 -28.94 -4.01 9.48
C GLY A 28 -28.09 -2.74 9.71
N LYS A 29 -26.78 -2.79 9.49
CA LYS A 29 -25.87 -1.66 9.62
C LYS A 29 -25.33 -1.22 8.25
N PRO A 30 -25.27 0.09 7.97
CA PRO A 30 -24.71 0.56 6.71
C PRO A 30 -23.20 0.27 6.65
N PHE A 31 -22.74 -0.16 5.48
CA PHE A 31 -21.32 -0.25 5.17
C PHE A 31 -21.03 0.56 3.91
N ARG A 32 -19.82 1.12 3.84
CA ARG A 32 -19.30 1.82 2.67
C ARG A 32 -17.80 1.58 2.58
N GLY A 33 -17.26 1.61 1.37
CA GLY A 33 -15.82 1.47 1.21
C GLY A 33 -15.41 1.50 -0.24
N TRP A 34 -14.13 1.80 -0.45
CA TRP A 34 -13.49 1.63 -1.75
C TRP A 34 -12.97 0.21 -1.83
N VAL A 35 -13.24 -0.50 -2.92
CA VAL A 35 -12.74 -1.86 -3.14
C VAL A 35 -12.21 -1.98 -4.56
N GLY A 36 -11.34 -2.95 -4.81
CA GLY A 36 -10.92 -3.23 -6.18
C GLY A 36 -12.10 -3.72 -7.03
N LEU A 37 -11.97 -3.57 -8.35
CA LEU A 37 -12.96 -4.01 -9.33
C LEU A 37 -13.49 -5.42 -9.01
N THR A 38 -14.81 -5.55 -8.81
CA THR A 38 -15.44 -6.82 -8.43
C THR A 38 -16.73 -7.07 -9.18
N ARG A 39 -16.96 -8.33 -9.59
CA ARG A 39 -18.24 -8.77 -10.18
C ARG A 39 -19.26 -9.12 -9.09
N LEU A 40 -19.45 -8.23 -8.12
CA LEU A 40 -20.43 -8.43 -7.05
C LEU A 40 -21.86 -8.29 -7.60
N LYS A 41 -22.72 -9.27 -7.34
CA LYS A 41 -24.15 -9.15 -7.63
C LYS A 41 -24.96 -9.09 -6.34
N THR A 42 -26.09 -8.41 -6.41
CA THR A 42 -27.05 -8.37 -5.29
C THR A 42 -27.56 -9.77 -5.00
N GLY A 43 -27.29 -10.27 -3.79
CA GLY A 43 -27.66 -11.63 -3.38
C GLY A 43 -26.48 -12.59 -3.22
N ASP A 44 -25.27 -12.20 -3.62
CA ASP A 44 -24.08 -13.00 -3.39
C ASP A 44 -23.73 -13.01 -1.90
N GLU A 45 -23.37 -14.20 -1.38
CA GLU A 45 -22.86 -14.35 -0.03
C GLU A 45 -21.36 -13.99 -0.02
N VAL A 46 -21.04 -12.92 0.70
CA VAL A 46 -19.69 -12.36 0.72
C VAL A 46 -19.18 -12.23 2.13
N GLU A 47 -17.88 -12.50 2.31
CA GLU A 47 -17.18 -12.17 3.55
C GLU A 47 -16.51 -10.82 3.38
N ILE A 48 -16.81 -9.89 4.29
CA ILE A 48 -16.20 -8.56 4.27
C ILE A 48 -15.38 -8.33 5.52
N ILE A 49 -14.17 -7.80 5.33
CA ILE A 49 -13.35 -7.27 6.41
C ILE A 49 -13.63 -5.78 6.47
N ALA A 50 -14.35 -5.39 7.52
CA ALA A 50 -14.72 -4.02 7.77
C ALA A 50 -14.46 -3.67 9.25
N ASP A 51 -14.13 -2.41 9.50
CA ASP A 51 -14.00 -1.89 10.86
C ASP A 51 -15.09 -0.85 11.12
N TRP A 52 -15.55 -0.76 12.37
CA TRP A 52 -16.58 0.22 12.73
C TRP A 52 -15.93 1.59 12.89
N GLN A 53 -16.38 2.56 12.09
CA GLN A 53 -15.98 3.95 12.19
C GLN A 53 -17.08 4.79 12.84
N GLU A 54 -17.06 6.12 12.67
CA GLU A 54 -17.96 7.04 13.36
C GLU A 54 -19.45 6.72 13.14
N ASP A 55 -19.86 6.43 11.90
CA ASP A 55 -21.27 6.25 11.52
C ASP A 55 -21.55 5.05 10.60
N HIS A 56 -20.51 4.37 10.09
CA HIS A 56 -20.65 3.24 9.18
C HIS A 56 -19.49 2.24 9.34
N TYR A 57 -19.70 1.03 8.82
CA TYR A 57 -18.62 0.09 8.61
C TYR A 57 -17.79 0.49 7.39
N GLU A 58 -16.52 0.81 7.60
CA GLU A 58 -15.58 1.06 6.50
C GLU A 58 -15.02 -0.28 6.01
N VAL A 59 -15.29 -0.62 4.74
CA VAL A 59 -14.87 -1.91 4.14
C VAL A 59 -13.48 -1.79 3.54
N TYR A 60 -12.58 -2.69 3.93
CA TYR A 60 -11.20 -2.74 3.44
C TYR A 60 -10.95 -3.85 2.41
N ALA A 61 -11.66 -4.98 2.56
CA ALA A 61 -11.54 -6.12 1.68
C ALA A 61 -12.87 -6.89 1.61
N ILE A 62 -13.16 -7.43 0.42
CA ILE A 62 -14.34 -8.26 0.15
C ILE A 62 -13.86 -9.58 -0.46
N ALA A 63 -14.27 -10.69 0.12
CA ALA A 63 -14.03 -12.03 -0.37
C ALA A 63 -15.33 -12.64 -0.90
N LEU A 64 -15.28 -13.14 -2.14
CA LEU A 64 -16.29 -14.00 -2.72
C LEU A 64 -15.86 -15.46 -2.54
N PRO A 65 -16.37 -16.19 -1.53
CA PRO A 65 -16.00 -17.58 -1.33
C PRO A 65 -16.46 -18.48 -2.48
N GLN A 66 -17.56 -18.13 -3.16
CA GLN A 66 -18.05 -18.89 -4.32
C GLN A 66 -17.09 -18.87 -5.51
N GLU A 67 -16.53 -17.70 -5.84
CA GLU A 67 -15.58 -17.55 -6.95
C GLU A 67 -14.10 -17.66 -6.51
N ARG A 68 -13.84 -17.77 -5.20
CA ARG A 68 -12.51 -17.72 -4.58
C ARG A 68 -11.72 -16.46 -4.95
N ILE A 69 -12.42 -15.33 -5.07
CA ILE A 69 -11.82 -14.04 -5.40
C ILE A 69 -11.77 -13.19 -4.14
N ILE A 70 -10.60 -12.58 -3.87
CA ILE A 70 -10.45 -11.57 -2.83
C ILE A 70 -10.17 -10.24 -3.51
N SER A 71 -11.05 -9.28 -3.30
CA SER A 71 -10.86 -7.91 -3.73
C SER A 71 -10.40 -7.04 -2.58
N VAL A 72 -9.34 -6.31 -2.83
CA VAL A 72 -8.72 -5.36 -1.90
C VAL A 72 -8.61 -4.04 -2.64
N CYS A 73 -8.78 -2.94 -1.91
CA CYS A 73 -8.49 -1.60 -2.39
C CYS A 73 -7.19 -1.57 -3.21
N PRO A 74 -7.22 -1.15 -4.49
CA PRO A 74 -6.01 -1.05 -5.29
C PRO A 74 -5.10 0.02 -4.67
N ARG A 75 -3.78 -0.15 -4.83
CA ARG A 75 -2.73 0.64 -4.15
C ARG A 75 -2.57 0.38 -2.63
N CYS A 76 -3.50 -0.33 -1.96
CA CYS A 76 -3.26 -0.84 -0.59
C CYS A 76 -2.31 -2.05 -0.56
N ALA A 77 -2.01 -2.68 -1.71
CA ALA A 77 -1.04 -3.78 -1.82
C ALA A 77 0.39 -3.35 -1.41
N TRP A 78 0.76 -2.09 -1.66
CA TRP A 78 1.98 -1.50 -1.12
C TRP A 78 1.68 -0.85 0.22
N GLY A 79 1.46 -1.71 1.22
CA GLY A 79 1.28 -1.27 2.59
C GLY A 79 2.41 -0.30 2.99
N ARG A 80 2.12 0.59 3.95
CA ARG A 80 3.05 1.60 4.50
C ARG A 80 4.47 1.04 4.75
N ARG A 81 4.55 -0.25 5.09
CA ARG A 81 5.79 -1.03 5.32
C ARG A 81 6.68 -1.14 4.07
N ALA A 82 6.14 -1.36 2.88
CA ALA A 82 6.93 -1.50 1.65
C ALA A 82 7.61 -0.17 1.28
N LYS A 83 6.89 0.94 1.39
CA LYS A 83 7.42 2.29 1.16
C LYS A 83 8.49 2.66 2.20
N LEU A 84 8.29 2.29 3.46
CA LEU A 84 9.28 2.48 4.52
C LEU A 84 10.55 1.66 4.27
N TRP A 85 10.42 0.38 3.91
CA TRP A 85 11.56 -0.49 3.60
C TRP A 85 12.39 0.02 2.43
N LEU A 86 11.72 0.50 1.38
CA LEU A 86 12.39 1.10 0.24
C LEU A 86 13.18 2.36 0.65
N ARG A 87 12.57 3.25 1.43
CA ARG A 87 13.21 4.47 1.93
C ARG A 87 14.44 4.16 2.82
N ILE A 88 14.35 3.15 3.68
CA ILE A 88 15.47 2.69 4.53
C ILE A 88 16.62 2.16 3.67
N LYS A 89 16.33 1.31 2.68
CA LYS A 89 17.35 0.78 1.76
C LYS A 89 18.09 1.90 1.03
N TYR A 90 17.37 2.87 0.47
CA TYR A 90 17.99 3.99 -0.22
C TYR A 90 18.83 4.86 0.71
N MET A 91 18.38 5.13 1.94
CA MET A 91 19.18 5.85 2.95
C MET A 91 20.49 5.13 3.27
N PHE A 92 20.45 3.80 3.43
CA PHE A 92 21.64 3.02 3.74
C PHE A 92 22.66 3.06 2.59
N ILE A 93 22.19 2.90 1.35
CA ILE A 93 23.05 2.99 0.15
C ILE A 93 23.68 4.39 0.05
N LEU A 94 22.91 5.45 0.27
CA LEU A 94 23.41 6.83 0.23
C LEU A 94 24.54 7.05 1.26
N ILE A 95 24.35 6.57 2.49
CA ILE A 95 25.35 6.68 3.56
C ILE A 95 26.64 5.95 3.17
N LEU A 96 26.55 4.74 2.62
CA LEU A 96 27.72 3.98 2.18
C LEU A 96 28.50 4.69 1.08
N ILE A 97 27.81 5.34 0.14
CA ILE A 97 28.43 6.14 -0.93
C ILE A 97 29.15 7.35 -0.34
N ILE A 98 28.54 8.08 0.59
CA ILE A 98 29.18 9.25 1.21
C ILE A 98 30.43 8.84 1.98
N LEU A 99 30.35 7.76 2.77
CA LEU A 99 31.49 7.26 3.53
C LEU A 99 32.63 6.77 2.62
N SER A 100 32.31 6.11 1.50
CA SER A 100 33.34 5.66 0.55
C SER A 100 34.04 6.84 -0.11
N LEU A 101 33.30 7.87 -0.54
CA LEU A 101 33.88 9.09 -1.11
C LEU A 101 34.76 9.82 -0.08
N PHE A 102 34.32 9.91 1.17
CA PHE A 102 35.08 10.55 2.24
C PHE A 102 36.38 9.79 2.55
N SER A 103 36.32 8.46 2.61
CA SER A 103 37.50 7.60 2.79
C SER A 103 38.51 7.76 1.65
N VAL A 104 38.03 7.75 0.41
CA VAL A 104 38.86 7.95 -0.78
C VAL A 104 39.50 9.34 -0.77
N ALA A 105 38.73 10.39 -0.50
CA ALA A 105 39.25 11.76 -0.40
C ALA A 105 40.31 11.90 0.70
N HIS A 106 40.08 11.31 1.88
CA HIS A 106 41.05 11.29 2.97
C HIS A 106 42.33 10.56 2.59
N PHE A 107 42.23 9.40 1.93
CA PHE A 107 43.39 8.68 1.43
C PHE A 107 44.23 9.52 0.45
N PHE A 108 43.58 10.20 -0.49
CA PHE A 108 44.27 11.10 -1.43
C PHE A 108 44.93 12.29 -0.72
N LEU A 109 44.25 12.94 0.24
CA LEU A 109 44.81 14.05 1.00
C LEU A 109 46.04 13.65 1.84
N VAL A 110 45.99 12.49 2.51
CA VAL A 110 47.12 11.96 3.27
C VAL A 110 48.30 11.63 2.35
N ASN A 111 48.04 11.05 1.18
CA ASN A 111 49.09 10.72 0.21
C ASN A 111 49.78 11.99 -0.34
N ILE A 112 48.99 13.02 -0.70
CA ILE A 112 49.52 14.32 -1.13
C ILE A 112 50.33 14.97 -0.01
N SER A 113 49.82 14.99 1.22
CA SER A 113 50.55 15.53 2.37
C SER A 113 51.87 14.81 2.60
N SER A 114 51.91 13.48 2.47
CA SER A 114 53.12 12.70 2.64
C SER A 114 54.15 12.94 1.53
N MET A 115 53.72 13.22 0.30
CA MET A 115 54.62 13.62 -0.79
C MET A 115 55.22 15.01 -0.60
N VAL A 116 54.42 15.98 -0.13
CA VAL A 116 54.88 17.36 0.10
C VAL A 116 55.95 17.43 1.19
N THR A 117 55.80 16.66 2.28
CA THR A 117 56.80 16.58 3.37
C THR A 117 58.12 15.93 2.94
N PHE A 118 58.13 15.17 1.84
CA PHE A 118 59.34 14.49 1.33
C PHE A 118 60.17 15.36 0.38
N ILE A 119 59.59 16.46 -0.13
CA ILE A 119 60.22 17.37 -1.10
C ILE A 119 60.92 18.56 -0.41
N HIS A 120 60.59 18.84 0.86
CA HIS A 120 61.18 19.89 1.69
C HIS A 120 62.12 19.30 2.74
#